data_AF-A0A522STH5-F1
#
_entry.id   AF-A0A522STH5-F1
#
_cell.length_a   1.000
_cell.length_b   1.000
_cell.length_c   1.000
_cell.angle_alpha   90.00
_cell.angle_beta   90.00
_cell.angle_gamma   90.00
#
_symmetry.space_group_name_H-M   'P 1'
#
loop_
_entity.id
_entity.type
_entity.pdbx_description
1 polymer ?
#
loop_
_entity_poly.entity_id
_entity_poly.type
_entity_poly.pdbx_seq_one_letter_code
_entity_poly.pdbx_strand_id
1 'polypeptide(L)'
;MKRILVLTGIALAALTVLPLQVAATPISASINLNTVFAGNTPDGSSAPWLTAEFTSSVGSGTGTLVLTSHLTGPDFVQGLSSKKSTVGWAFYLDQVLSSSGITCTAGACASNGTLYNASGFNTGSVPGMFNLAFGWSSGSQFMAGNSATYDLTFSHLLTGNPFVENGNRWSSVAHVQGVVGGCSGWIVSGDGVGASGSGPCVDPPPVSVPEPGELGMFSLGLLLAGLFLRMKYVQLRKTR
;
A
#
# COMPACT_ATOMS: atom_id res chain seq x y z
N MET A 1 -39.63 59.70 53.77
CA MET A 1 -39.81 58.26 54.06
C MET A 1 -39.66 57.49 52.76
N LYS A 2 -38.71 56.55 52.72
CA LYS A 2 -38.66 55.25 52.02
C LYS A 2 -39.27 55.10 50.61
N ARG A 3 -38.52 54.34 49.77
CA ARG A 3 -38.87 53.71 48.47
C ARG A 3 -38.40 54.57 47.29
N ILE A 4 -37.58 54.16 46.32
CA ILE A 4 -37.15 52.87 45.78
C ILE A 4 -35.75 53.11 45.21
N LEU A 5 -34.72 52.46 45.74
CA LEU A 5 -33.34 52.60 45.25
C LEU A 5 -32.66 51.23 45.40
N VAL A 6 -33.23 50.22 44.76
CA VAL A 6 -32.68 48.85 44.72
C VAL A 6 -33.14 48.22 43.41
N LEU A 7 -32.46 48.48 42.29
CA LEU A 7 -32.69 47.74 41.03
C LEU A 7 -31.51 47.83 40.03
N THR A 8 -30.29 48.07 40.51
CA THR A 8 -29.07 48.14 39.69
C THR A 8 -27.96 47.30 40.31
N GLY A 9 -28.21 46.00 40.50
CA GLY A 9 -27.25 45.13 41.21
C GLY A 9 -27.24 43.65 40.83
N ILE A 10 -27.82 43.23 39.71
CA ILE A 10 -27.80 41.81 39.28
C ILE A 10 -27.70 41.70 37.74
N ALA A 11 -26.71 42.37 37.13
CA ALA A 11 -26.47 42.21 35.68
C ALA A 11 -24.97 42.07 35.33
N LEU A 12 -24.10 41.76 36.30
CA LEU A 12 -22.65 41.69 36.06
C LEU A 12 -21.97 40.46 36.68
N ALA A 13 -22.71 39.39 36.95
CA ALA A 13 -22.15 38.12 37.45
C ALA A 13 -22.44 36.90 36.56
N ALA A 14 -23.11 37.08 35.41
CA ALA A 14 -23.51 35.98 34.53
C ALA A 14 -22.59 35.78 33.31
N LEU A 15 -21.47 36.51 33.21
CA LEU A 15 -20.58 36.50 32.03
C LEU A 15 -19.22 35.82 32.24
N THR A 16 -18.95 35.24 33.43
CA THR A 16 -17.65 34.62 33.74
C THR A 16 -17.67 33.10 33.82
N VAL A 17 -18.79 32.45 33.50
CA VAL A 17 -18.90 30.97 33.46
C VAL A 17 -19.35 30.51 32.07
N LEU A 18 -18.77 31.08 31.02
CA LEU A 18 -18.69 30.35 29.76
C LEU A 18 -17.56 29.33 29.97
N PRO A 19 -17.83 28.01 29.98
CA PRO A 19 -16.74 27.05 29.91
C PRO A 19 -15.89 27.44 28.69
N LEU A 20 -14.59 27.62 28.90
CA LEU A 20 -13.63 27.67 27.81
C LEU A 20 -13.84 26.37 27.03
N GLN A 21 -14.67 26.43 25.98
CA GLN A 21 -14.67 25.42 24.94
C GLN A 21 -13.34 25.62 24.23
N VAL A 22 -12.30 24.98 24.78
CA VAL A 22 -11.05 24.77 24.07
C VAL A 22 -11.46 23.98 22.84
N ALA A 23 -11.63 24.67 21.71
CA ALA A 23 -11.90 24.04 20.44
C ALA A 23 -10.74 23.08 20.21
N ALA A 24 -11.02 21.77 20.30
CA ALA A 24 -10.01 20.76 20.10
C ALA A 24 -9.43 20.97 18.70
N THR A 25 -8.12 21.14 18.60
CA THR A 25 -7.47 21.36 17.31
C THR A 25 -7.68 20.12 16.45
N PRO A 26 -8.36 20.22 15.30
CA PRO A 26 -8.62 19.06 14.46
C PRO A 26 -7.30 18.53 13.89
N ILE A 27 -7.20 17.20 13.82
CA ILE A 27 -6.15 16.50 13.08
C ILE A 27 -6.80 15.96 11.83
N SER A 28 -6.25 16.30 10.67
CA SER A 28 -6.69 15.78 9.38
C SER A 28 -5.48 15.40 8.55
N ALA A 29 -5.51 14.21 7.98
CA ALA A 29 -4.48 13.73 7.06
C ALA A 29 -5.14 13.05 5.85
N SER A 30 -4.59 13.31 4.68
CA SER A 30 -4.99 12.68 3.42
C SER A 30 -3.77 12.00 2.82
N ILE A 31 -3.92 10.73 2.45
CA ILE A 31 -2.87 9.90 1.89
C ILE A 31 -3.37 9.42 0.53
N ASN A 32 -2.64 9.82 -0.50
CA ASN A 32 -2.99 9.53 -1.88
C ASN A 32 -1.94 8.59 -2.47
N LEU A 33 -2.35 7.40 -2.92
CA LEU A 33 -1.48 6.46 -3.62
C LEU A 33 -1.56 6.77 -5.11
N ASN A 34 -0.68 7.68 -5.52
CA ASN A 34 -0.67 8.27 -6.86
C ASN A 34 0.55 7.87 -7.71
N THR A 35 1.46 7.11 -7.12
CA THR A 35 2.73 6.74 -7.75
C THR A 35 2.80 5.22 -7.88
N VAL A 36 3.12 4.74 -9.08
CA VAL A 36 3.46 3.33 -9.30
C VAL A 36 4.93 3.14 -8.95
N PHE A 37 5.19 2.29 -7.97
CA PHE A 37 6.54 1.93 -7.54
C PHE A 37 7.12 0.80 -8.41
N ALA A 38 6.33 -0.23 -8.67
CA ALA A 38 6.73 -1.42 -9.44
C ALA A 38 5.53 -2.08 -10.13
N GLY A 39 5.76 -2.81 -11.23
CA GLY A 39 4.72 -3.51 -11.98
C GLY A 39 3.85 -2.58 -12.83
N ASN A 40 2.60 -2.97 -13.04
CA ASN A 40 1.68 -2.28 -13.94
C ASN A 40 0.91 -1.15 -13.24
N THR A 41 0.67 -0.08 -13.99
CA THR A 41 -0.21 1.01 -13.57
C THR A 41 -1.66 0.51 -13.50
N PRO A 42 -2.40 0.75 -12.40
CA PRO A 42 -3.82 0.41 -12.32
C PRO A 42 -4.67 1.11 -13.40
N ASP A 43 -5.73 0.42 -13.81
CA ASP A 43 -6.69 0.85 -14.81
C ASP A 43 -7.53 2.04 -14.30
N GLY A 44 -7.81 3.00 -15.19
CA GLY A 44 -8.75 4.10 -14.93
C GLY A 44 -8.22 5.51 -15.21
N SER A 45 -9.10 6.50 -15.04
CA SER A 45 -8.80 7.90 -15.32
C SER A 45 -7.97 8.54 -14.20
N SER A 46 -6.66 8.40 -14.30
CA SER A 46 -5.61 9.07 -13.52
C SER A 46 -5.63 8.86 -11.99
N ALA A 47 -4.43 8.77 -11.42
CA ALA A 47 -4.21 8.76 -9.98
C ALA A 47 -4.87 9.96 -9.24
N PRO A 48 -5.18 9.83 -7.94
CA PRO A 48 -4.86 8.69 -7.06
C PRO A 48 -5.84 7.52 -7.22
N TRP A 49 -5.30 6.30 -7.26
CA TRP A 49 -6.12 5.09 -7.38
C TRP A 49 -6.72 4.65 -6.05
N LEU A 50 -6.03 4.93 -4.95
CA LEU A 50 -6.50 4.70 -3.60
C LEU A 50 -6.24 5.95 -2.76
N THR A 51 -7.20 6.30 -1.91
CA THR A 51 -7.10 7.44 -0.99
C THR A 51 -7.50 7.02 0.41
N ALA A 52 -6.73 7.45 1.41
CA ALA A 52 -7.08 7.29 2.80
C ALA A 52 -7.20 8.67 3.47
N GLU A 53 -8.26 8.85 4.25
CA GLU A 53 -8.51 10.07 5.01
C GLU A 53 -8.59 9.73 6.49
N PHE A 54 -7.75 10.39 7.29
CA PHE A 54 -7.76 10.26 8.74
C PHE A 54 -8.23 11.55 9.38
N THR A 55 -9.15 11.43 10.33
CA THR A 55 -9.62 12.55 11.16
C THR A 55 -9.56 12.21 12.64
N SER A 56 -9.12 13.18 13.44
CA SER A 56 -9.06 13.10 14.89
C SER A 56 -9.01 14.52 15.49
N SER A 57 -8.64 14.64 16.76
CA SER A 57 -8.42 15.90 17.45
C SER A 57 -7.22 15.78 18.38
N VAL A 58 -6.47 16.86 18.54
CA VAL A 58 -5.35 16.93 19.49
C VAL A 58 -5.86 16.62 20.89
N GLY A 59 -5.16 15.72 21.59
CA GLY A 59 -5.55 15.21 22.89
C GLY A 59 -6.55 14.04 22.85
N SER A 60 -6.96 13.58 21.66
CA SER A 60 -7.76 12.36 21.50
C SER A 60 -6.88 11.11 21.47
N GLY A 61 -7.37 10.02 22.06
CA GLY A 61 -6.79 8.67 21.90
C GLY A 61 -7.38 7.91 20.72
N THR A 62 -8.33 8.49 19.98
CA THR A 62 -9.04 7.83 18.89
C THR A 62 -9.06 8.69 17.62
N GLY A 63 -9.20 8.05 16.47
CA GLY A 63 -9.47 8.72 15.20
C GLY A 63 -10.14 7.80 14.20
N THR A 64 -10.73 8.38 13.17
CA THR A 64 -11.44 7.64 12.11
C THR A 64 -10.61 7.67 10.83
N LEU A 65 -10.36 6.49 10.27
CA LEU A 65 -9.69 6.27 9.00
C LEU A 65 -10.71 5.79 7.96
N VAL A 66 -10.85 6.52 6.87
CA VAL A 66 -11.67 6.14 5.72
C VAL A 66 -10.74 5.73 4.58
N LEU A 67 -10.90 4.50 4.10
CA LEU A 67 -10.24 3.98 2.91
C LEU A 67 -11.20 4.07 1.74
N THR A 68 -10.73 4.56 0.59
CA THR A 68 -11.56 4.71 -0.61
C THR A 68 -10.79 4.22 -1.83
N SER A 69 -11.46 3.43 -2.67
CA SER A 69 -10.93 2.92 -3.93
C SER A 69 -11.51 3.67 -5.11
N HIS A 70 -10.61 4.23 -5.92
CA HIS A 70 -10.89 4.83 -7.23
C HIS A 70 -10.38 3.96 -8.38
N LEU A 71 -10.11 2.68 -8.08
CA LEU A 71 -9.79 1.68 -9.10
C LEU A 71 -10.94 1.56 -10.11
N THR A 72 -10.65 1.01 -11.28
CA THR A 72 -11.67 0.76 -12.31
C THR A 72 -11.51 -0.62 -12.93
N GLY A 73 -12.55 -1.07 -13.64
CA GLY A 73 -12.50 -2.34 -14.35
C GLY A 73 -12.28 -3.53 -13.42
N PRO A 74 -11.42 -4.49 -13.79
CA PRO A 74 -11.14 -5.68 -13.00
C PRO A 74 -10.18 -5.43 -11.83
N ASP A 75 -9.65 -4.22 -11.66
CA ASP A 75 -8.62 -3.94 -10.65
C ASP A 75 -9.16 -4.06 -9.22
N PHE A 76 -8.33 -4.64 -8.35
CA PHE A 76 -8.67 -4.84 -6.95
C PHE A 76 -7.45 -4.87 -6.03
N VAL A 77 -7.69 -4.61 -4.76
CA VAL A 77 -6.73 -4.90 -3.67
C VAL A 77 -7.16 -6.16 -2.95
N GLN A 78 -6.21 -7.08 -2.80
CA GLN A 78 -6.33 -8.31 -2.04
C GLN A 78 -5.07 -8.49 -1.20
N GLY A 79 -5.16 -9.16 -0.06
CA GLY A 79 -3.97 -9.44 0.75
C GLY A 79 -4.27 -10.25 2.00
N LEU A 80 -3.22 -10.64 2.73
CA LEU A 80 -3.29 -11.36 4.00
C LEU A 80 -3.98 -12.75 3.93
N SER A 81 -4.16 -13.33 2.74
CA SER A 81 -4.78 -14.66 2.58
C SER A 81 -3.86 -15.82 2.98
N SER A 82 -2.55 -15.58 3.15
CA SER A 82 -1.58 -16.55 3.66
C SER A 82 -0.36 -15.83 4.24
N LYS A 83 0.47 -16.55 5.02
CA LYS A 83 1.78 -16.05 5.51
C LYS A 83 2.74 -15.56 4.41
N LYS A 84 2.43 -15.82 3.13
CA LYS A 84 3.21 -15.40 1.95
C LYS A 84 2.58 -14.21 1.19
N SER A 85 1.36 -13.79 1.53
CA SER A 85 0.69 -12.63 0.91
C SER A 85 0.81 -11.45 1.87
N THR A 86 1.76 -10.57 1.57
CA THR A 86 2.48 -9.77 2.56
C THR A 86 1.65 -8.65 3.20
N VAL A 87 0.80 -7.96 2.44
CA VAL A 87 -0.21 -6.98 2.88
C VAL A 87 -1.10 -6.66 1.66
N GLY A 88 -2.35 -6.24 1.85
CA GLY A 88 -3.16 -5.69 0.75
C GLY A 88 -2.89 -4.19 0.59
N TRP A 89 -3.21 -3.43 1.63
CA TRP A 89 -2.90 -2.00 1.76
C TRP A 89 -2.31 -1.76 3.15
N ALA A 90 -1.17 -1.08 3.23
CA ALA A 90 -0.48 -0.81 4.47
C ALA A 90 -0.06 0.66 4.63
N PHE A 91 0.14 1.04 5.88
CA PHE A 91 0.52 2.38 6.32
C PHE A 91 1.62 2.29 7.36
N TYR A 92 2.44 3.34 7.42
CA TYR A 92 3.34 3.56 8.54
C TYR A 92 2.74 4.59 9.51
N LEU A 93 2.70 4.21 10.78
CA LEU A 93 2.31 5.06 11.90
C LEU A 93 3.53 5.34 12.78
N ASP A 94 3.71 6.58 13.24
CA ASP A 94 4.67 6.86 14.32
C ASP A 94 4.08 6.66 15.73
N GLN A 95 2.76 6.44 15.80
CA GLN A 95 2.04 6.14 17.03
C GLN A 95 1.67 4.66 17.13
N VAL A 96 1.60 4.18 18.37
CA VAL A 96 1.23 2.79 18.68
C VAL A 96 -0.27 2.66 18.84
N LEU A 97 -0.87 1.69 18.16
CA LEU A 97 -2.27 1.31 18.37
C LEU A 97 -2.42 0.40 19.59
N SER A 98 -3.56 0.48 20.27
CA SER A 98 -3.88 -0.47 21.34
C SER A 98 -4.09 -1.88 20.77
N SER A 99 -4.00 -2.92 21.60
CA SER A 99 -4.05 -4.34 21.16
C SER A 99 -5.33 -4.72 20.41
N SER A 100 -6.42 -3.99 20.62
CA SER A 100 -7.70 -4.12 19.93
C SER A 100 -8.11 -2.78 19.31
N GLY A 101 -7.14 -1.95 18.96
CA GLY A 101 -7.34 -0.56 18.58
C GLY A 101 -7.74 -0.36 17.13
N ILE A 102 -8.31 -1.36 16.47
CA ILE A 102 -8.75 -1.26 15.08
C ILE A 102 -10.10 -1.94 14.96
N THR A 103 -11.13 -1.15 14.64
CA THR A 103 -12.49 -1.65 14.47
C THR A 103 -13.03 -1.16 13.14
N CYS A 104 -13.47 -2.07 12.26
CA CYS A 104 -14.21 -1.65 11.07
C CYS A 104 -15.64 -1.26 11.47
N THR A 105 -16.08 -0.08 11.07
CA THR A 105 -17.39 0.46 11.44
C THR A 105 -18.35 0.56 10.27
N ALA A 106 -17.85 0.61 9.03
CA ALA A 106 -18.70 0.65 7.84
C ALA A 106 -17.96 0.20 6.57
N GLY A 107 -18.73 -0.19 5.55
CA GLY A 107 -18.24 -0.42 4.19
C GLY A 107 -17.60 -1.79 3.95
N ALA A 108 -16.73 -1.87 2.94
CA ALA A 108 -16.06 -3.09 2.50
C ALA A 108 -14.85 -3.41 3.38
N CYS A 109 -15.10 -3.82 4.62
CA CYS A 109 -14.07 -4.16 5.60
C CYS A 109 -13.09 -5.25 5.13
N ALA A 110 -11.85 -5.18 5.62
CA ALA A 110 -10.77 -6.12 5.35
C ALA A 110 -11.10 -7.52 5.90
N SER A 111 -11.62 -8.38 5.04
CA SER A 111 -12.14 -9.70 5.39
C SER A 111 -11.06 -10.73 5.77
N ASN A 112 -9.82 -10.55 5.31
CA ASN A 112 -8.66 -11.30 5.80
C ASN A 112 -8.01 -10.64 7.02
N GLY A 113 -8.63 -9.60 7.55
CA GLY A 113 -8.26 -8.94 8.78
C GLY A 113 -7.56 -7.60 8.59
N THR A 114 -7.50 -6.89 9.71
CA THR A 114 -6.72 -5.69 9.89
C THR A 114 -5.72 -5.94 11.01
N LEU A 115 -4.45 -5.64 10.76
CA LEU A 115 -3.35 -5.98 11.65
C LEU A 115 -2.53 -4.75 11.98
N TYR A 116 -2.15 -4.63 13.25
CA TYR A 116 -1.08 -3.74 13.69
C TYR A 116 0.07 -4.57 14.27
N ASN A 117 1.29 -4.24 13.84
CA ASN A 117 2.51 -4.82 14.38
C ASN A 117 3.56 -3.71 14.51
N ALA A 118 3.93 -3.35 15.74
CA ALA A 118 4.95 -2.33 15.99
C ALA A 118 6.32 -2.66 15.37
N SER A 119 6.64 -3.95 15.17
CA SER A 119 7.85 -4.39 14.45
C SER A 119 7.72 -4.28 12.92
N GLY A 120 6.51 -4.02 12.44
CA GLY A 120 6.18 -3.79 11.04
C GLY A 120 5.98 -5.06 10.20
N PHE A 121 5.53 -4.81 8.98
CA PHE A 121 5.33 -5.72 7.86
C PHE A 121 6.27 -5.27 6.74
N ASN A 122 7.08 -6.20 6.25
CA ASN A 122 7.85 -6.00 5.03
C ASN A 122 6.93 -6.35 3.85
N THR A 123 6.79 -5.47 2.86
CA THR A 123 5.91 -5.75 1.70
C THR A 123 6.61 -6.51 0.58
N GLY A 124 7.92 -6.71 0.69
CA GLY A 124 8.79 -7.37 -0.28
C GLY A 124 9.30 -6.38 -1.32
N SER A 125 8.41 -5.88 -2.18
CA SER A 125 8.80 -5.05 -3.33
C SER A 125 9.09 -3.60 -2.96
N VAL A 126 8.33 -3.01 -2.04
CA VAL A 126 8.51 -1.62 -1.62
C VAL A 126 9.39 -1.59 -0.37
N PRO A 127 10.57 -0.92 -0.40
CA PRO A 127 11.45 -0.84 0.74
C PRO A 127 10.78 -0.21 1.97
N GLY A 128 11.21 -0.65 3.15
CA GLY A 128 10.74 -0.15 4.42
C GLY A 128 9.70 -1.04 5.07
N MET A 129 9.36 -0.68 6.30
CA MET A 129 8.41 -1.39 7.13
C MET A 129 7.15 -0.55 7.27
N PHE A 130 5.99 -1.21 7.28
CA PHE A 130 4.68 -0.60 7.50
C PHE A 130 4.05 -1.31 8.69
N ASN A 131 3.42 -0.62 9.62
CA ASN A 131 2.99 -1.22 10.89
C ASN A 131 1.47 -1.31 11.06
N LEU A 132 0.70 -0.77 10.12
CA LEU A 132 -0.75 -0.96 10.00
C LEU A 132 -1.06 -1.57 8.63
N ALA A 133 -1.79 -2.67 8.57
CA ALA A 133 -2.09 -3.39 7.34
C ALA A 133 -3.55 -3.88 7.26
N PHE A 134 -4.10 -3.82 6.05
CA PHE A 134 -5.44 -4.26 5.70
C PHE A 134 -5.36 -5.33 4.60
N GLY A 135 -6.16 -6.39 4.71
CA GLY A 135 -6.20 -7.46 3.74
C GLY A 135 -7.61 -7.97 3.47
N TRP A 136 -7.89 -8.22 2.19
CA TRP A 136 -9.15 -8.76 1.71
C TRP A 136 -8.95 -10.14 1.10
N SER A 137 -9.97 -11.00 1.22
CA SER A 137 -9.98 -12.34 0.64
C SER A 137 -10.38 -12.32 -0.83
N SER A 138 -10.05 -13.41 -1.53
CA SER A 138 -10.68 -13.71 -2.81
C SER A 138 -12.20 -13.76 -2.63
N GLY A 139 -12.95 -13.10 -3.52
CA GLY A 139 -14.41 -12.99 -3.46
C GLY A 139 -14.95 -11.85 -2.58
N SER A 140 -14.08 -11.14 -1.85
CA SER A 140 -14.44 -9.94 -1.09
C SER A 140 -13.36 -8.85 -1.22
N GLN A 141 -12.75 -8.77 -2.40
CA GLN A 141 -11.66 -7.84 -2.66
C GLN A 141 -12.10 -6.38 -2.53
N PHE A 142 -11.14 -5.49 -2.30
CA PHE A 142 -11.39 -4.05 -2.29
C PHE A 142 -11.29 -3.51 -3.71
N MET A 143 -12.44 -3.31 -4.36
CA MET A 143 -12.57 -3.05 -5.80
C MET A 143 -12.99 -1.59 -6.08
N ALA A 144 -13.23 -1.28 -7.34
CA ALA A 144 -13.77 0.00 -7.81
C ALA A 144 -14.98 0.48 -6.99
N GLY A 145 -14.93 1.73 -6.49
CA GLY A 145 -16.02 2.36 -5.76
C GLY A 145 -16.20 1.89 -4.31
N ASN A 146 -15.41 0.93 -3.84
CA ASN A 146 -15.46 0.49 -2.45
C ASN A 146 -14.92 1.58 -1.52
N SER A 147 -15.54 1.67 -0.34
CA SER A 147 -15.03 2.42 0.80
C SER A 147 -15.13 1.58 2.06
N ALA A 148 -14.22 1.78 3.00
CA ALA A 148 -14.24 1.14 4.32
C ALA A 148 -13.81 2.12 5.40
N THR A 149 -14.58 2.18 6.49
CA THR A 149 -14.33 3.08 7.62
C THR A 149 -13.86 2.29 8.82
N TYR A 150 -12.79 2.75 9.46
CA TYR A 150 -12.22 2.16 10.65
C TYR A 150 -12.06 3.19 11.75
N ASP A 151 -12.41 2.79 12.96
CA ASP A 151 -12.00 3.52 14.16
C ASP A 151 -10.67 2.96 14.64
N LEU A 152 -9.71 3.85 14.81
CA LEU A 152 -8.38 3.59 15.34
C LEU A 152 -8.30 4.09 16.78
N THR A 153 -7.81 3.25 17.69
CA THR A 153 -7.52 3.60 19.08
C THR A 153 -6.03 3.49 19.33
N PHE A 154 -5.43 4.62 19.70
CA PHE A 154 -4.02 4.76 20.00
C PHE A 154 -3.75 4.50 21.48
N SER A 155 -2.55 4.00 21.79
CA SER A 155 -2.11 3.76 23.17
C SER A 155 -1.80 5.07 23.92
N HIS A 156 -1.59 6.16 23.18
CA HIS A 156 -1.31 7.49 23.71
C HIS A 156 -2.20 8.53 23.01
N LEU A 157 -2.40 9.67 23.68
CA LEU A 157 -3.13 10.78 23.10
C LEU A 157 -2.35 11.37 21.93
N LEU A 158 -3.05 11.65 20.83
CA LEU A 158 -2.47 12.22 19.64
C LEU A 158 -2.14 13.70 19.84
N THR A 159 -0.92 14.07 19.46
CA THR A 159 -0.49 15.48 19.39
C THR A 159 -0.46 16.01 17.96
N GLY A 160 -0.67 15.14 16.96
CA GLY A 160 -0.60 15.45 15.54
C GLY A 160 -1.00 14.27 14.67
N ASN A 161 -0.77 14.38 13.36
CA ASN A 161 -1.03 13.32 12.39
C ASN A 161 -0.14 12.08 12.66
N PRO A 162 -0.72 10.91 12.96
CA PRO A 162 0.05 9.71 13.23
C PRO A 162 0.57 9.01 11.96
N PHE A 163 0.06 9.38 10.78
CA PHE A 163 0.49 8.80 9.50
C PHE A 163 1.67 9.57 8.94
N VAL A 164 2.86 9.01 9.06
CA VAL A 164 4.11 9.63 8.62
C VAL A 164 4.88 8.71 7.69
N GLU A 165 5.95 9.22 7.10
CA GLU A 165 6.85 8.39 6.31
C GLU A 165 7.72 7.49 7.19
N ASN A 166 7.97 6.26 6.72
CA ASN A 166 8.94 5.35 7.32
C ASN A 166 10.40 5.78 7.01
N GLY A 167 11.38 5.00 7.47
CA GLY A 167 12.80 5.28 7.23
C GLY A 167 13.22 5.27 5.74
N ASN A 168 12.39 4.76 4.85
CA ASN A 168 12.57 4.78 3.39
C ASN A 168 11.73 5.86 2.70
N ARG A 169 11.13 6.77 3.48
CA ARG A 169 10.30 7.90 3.02
C ARG A 169 8.97 7.47 2.37
N TRP A 170 8.43 6.31 2.77
CA TRP A 170 7.11 5.86 2.34
C TRP A 170 6.10 5.91 3.47
N SER A 171 4.95 6.53 3.26
CA SER A 171 3.86 6.61 4.26
C SER A 171 2.80 5.52 4.06
N SER A 172 2.57 5.09 2.82
CA SER A 172 1.62 4.02 2.49
C SER A 172 2.00 3.28 1.23
N VAL A 173 1.55 2.03 1.14
CA VAL A 173 1.74 1.12 0.01
C VAL A 173 0.52 0.22 -0.17
N ALA A 174 0.15 -0.09 -1.41
CA ALA A 174 -0.84 -1.10 -1.72
C ALA A 174 -0.42 -1.96 -2.92
N HIS A 175 -0.85 -3.23 -2.90
CA HIS A 175 -0.71 -4.15 -4.03
C HIS A 175 -2.04 -4.22 -4.79
N VAL A 176 -2.04 -3.68 -6.01
CA VAL A 176 -3.19 -3.74 -6.92
C VAL A 176 -2.99 -4.91 -7.88
N GLN A 177 -4.03 -5.71 -8.04
CA GLN A 177 -4.07 -6.91 -8.86
C GLN A 177 -5.24 -6.83 -9.84
N GLY A 178 -5.24 -7.71 -10.83
CA GLY A 178 -6.30 -7.74 -11.84
C GLY A 178 -6.09 -6.77 -13.00
N VAL A 179 -4.99 -6.00 -12.98
CA VAL A 179 -4.59 -5.06 -14.04
C VAL A 179 -4.49 -5.81 -15.38
N VAL A 180 -4.82 -5.14 -16.50
CA VAL A 180 -4.83 -5.69 -17.88
C VAL A 180 -3.86 -6.87 -18.08
N GLY A 181 -4.38 -8.00 -18.55
CA GLY A 181 -3.61 -9.24 -18.75
C GLY A 181 -3.42 -10.09 -17.49
N GLY A 182 -4.15 -9.79 -16.40
CA GLY A 182 -4.05 -10.52 -15.12
C GLY A 182 -2.84 -10.12 -14.28
N CYS A 183 -2.36 -8.90 -14.48
CA CYS A 183 -1.14 -8.37 -13.91
C CYS A 183 -1.36 -7.69 -12.56
N SER A 184 -0.27 -7.17 -12.00
CA SER A 184 -0.31 -6.48 -10.72
C SER A 184 0.75 -5.38 -10.64
N GLY A 185 0.54 -4.45 -9.72
CA GLY A 185 1.43 -3.34 -9.46
C GLY A 185 1.42 -2.93 -8.00
N TRP A 186 2.54 -2.36 -7.56
CA TRP A 186 2.67 -1.73 -6.26
C TRP A 186 2.55 -0.24 -6.43
N ILE A 187 1.57 0.35 -5.75
CA ILE A 187 1.37 1.79 -5.68
C ILE A 187 1.72 2.31 -4.29
N VAL A 188 2.23 3.53 -4.21
CA VAL A 188 2.83 4.09 -3.00
C VAL A 188 2.43 5.55 -2.79
N SER A 189 2.61 6.01 -1.55
CA SER A 189 2.54 7.40 -1.13
C SER A 189 3.80 7.75 -0.31
N GLY A 190 4.37 8.93 -0.53
CA GLY A 190 5.60 9.42 0.12
C GLY A 190 6.69 9.81 -0.89
N ASP A 191 7.79 10.35 -0.37
CA ASP A 191 8.96 10.85 -1.13
C ASP A 191 10.08 9.80 -1.30
N GLY A 192 9.78 8.52 -1.09
CA GLY A 192 10.75 7.46 -1.23
C GLY A 192 11.32 7.34 -2.64
N VAL A 193 12.53 6.77 -2.71
CA VAL A 193 13.25 6.56 -3.97
C VAL A 193 13.57 5.08 -4.15
N GLY A 194 13.67 4.69 -5.42
CA GLY A 194 13.87 3.32 -5.84
C GLY A 194 12.63 2.82 -6.57
N ALA A 195 12.83 2.26 -7.75
CA ALA A 195 11.89 1.37 -8.39
C ALA A 195 12.71 0.10 -8.63
N SER A 196 12.31 -1.00 -8.00
CA SER A 196 12.96 -2.29 -8.22
C SER A 196 11.87 -3.33 -8.42
N GLY A 197 11.35 -3.43 -9.64
CA GLY A 197 10.47 -4.55 -9.95
C GLY A 197 9.75 -4.42 -11.28
N SER A 198 10.27 -5.17 -12.26
CA SER A 198 9.70 -5.58 -13.54
C SER A 198 8.87 -4.54 -14.27
N GLY A 199 9.34 -4.15 -15.46
CA GLY A 199 8.51 -3.46 -16.46
C GLY A 199 7.17 -4.17 -16.67
N PRO A 200 6.23 -3.51 -17.36
CA PRO A 200 4.86 -4.00 -17.50
C PRO A 200 4.86 -5.48 -17.85
N CYS A 201 4.02 -6.26 -17.18
CA CYS A 201 3.75 -7.61 -17.63
C CYS A 201 3.45 -7.58 -19.13
N VAL A 202 4.08 -8.48 -19.89
CA VAL A 202 3.80 -8.63 -21.31
C VAL A 202 2.70 -9.68 -21.40
N ASP A 203 1.59 -9.36 -22.07
CA ASP A 203 0.55 -10.33 -22.43
C ASP A 203 0.49 -10.46 -23.96
N PRO A 204 0.77 -11.65 -24.54
CA PRO A 204 1.19 -12.88 -23.85
C PRO A 204 2.59 -12.74 -23.23
N PRO A 205 2.89 -13.50 -22.15
CA PRO A 205 4.23 -13.54 -21.58
C PRO A 205 5.23 -13.86 -22.70
N PRO A 206 6.47 -13.33 -22.64
CA PRO A 206 7.48 -13.66 -23.63
C PRO A 206 7.58 -15.18 -23.70
N VAL A 207 7.21 -15.75 -24.85
CA VAL A 207 7.41 -17.17 -25.07
C VAL A 207 8.90 -17.41 -24.91
N SER A 208 9.28 -18.23 -23.92
CA SER A 208 10.63 -18.75 -23.83
C SER A 208 10.84 -19.57 -25.09
N VAL A 209 11.38 -18.94 -26.14
CA VAL A 209 11.95 -19.68 -27.26
C VAL A 209 13.02 -20.54 -26.61
N PRO A 210 12.93 -21.89 -26.69
CA PRO A 210 14.01 -22.72 -26.18
C PRO A 210 15.27 -22.23 -26.88
N GLU A 211 16.21 -21.66 -26.13
CA GLU A 211 17.56 -21.47 -26.64
C GLU A 211 17.99 -22.84 -27.15
N PRO A 212 18.63 -22.94 -28.33
CA PRO A 212 19.19 -24.20 -28.77
C PRO A 212 20.12 -24.66 -27.66
N GLY A 213 19.66 -25.63 -26.87
CA GLY A 213 20.34 -26.01 -25.63
C GLY A 213 21.80 -26.29 -25.96
N GLU A 214 22.71 -26.02 -25.03
CA GLU A 214 24.15 -26.15 -25.25
C GLU A 214 24.54 -27.48 -25.93
N LEU A 215 23.76 -28.55 -25.73
CA LEU A 215 23.83 -29.84 -26.44
C LEU A 215 23.67 -29.77 -27.98
N GLY A 216 22.79 -28.92 -28.51
CA GLY A 216 22.60 -28.67 -29.94
C GLY A 216 23.81 -27.97 -30.58
N MET A 217 24.40 -27.00 -29.89
CA MET A 217 25.64 -26.34 -30.31
C MET A 217 26.86 -27.28 -30.18
N PHE A 218 26.89 -28.12 -29.14
CA PHE A 218 27.96 -29.09 -28.93
C PHE A 218 27.97 -30.21 -29.99
N SER A 219 26.78 -30.70 -30.38
CA SER A 219 26.65 -31.72 -31.44
C SER A 219 27.02 -31.18 -32.83
N LEU A 220 26.67 -29.93 -33.15
CA LEU A 220 27.12 -29.28 -34.38
C LEU A 220 28.65 -29.08 -34.38
N GLY A 221 29.21 -28.68 -33.23
CA GLY A 221 30.66 -28.57 -33.05
C GLY A 221 31.42 -29.89 -33.26
N LEU A 222 30.91 -30.99 -32.71
CA LEU A 222 31.48 -32.33 -32.91
C LEU A 222 31.36 -32.83 -34.35
N LEU A 223 30.24 -32.55 -35.02
CA LEU A 223 30.03 -32.96 -36.41
C LEU A 223 30.98 -32.22 -37.36
N LEU A 224 31.21 -30.92 -37.14
CA LEU A 224 32.22 -30.14 -37.87
C LEU A 224 33.64 -30.64 -37.58
N ALA A 225 33.99 -30.89 -36.32
CA ALA A 225 35.30 -31.42 -35.96
C ALA A 225 35.58 -32.80 -36.60
N GLY A 226 34.58 -33.67 -36.64
CA GLY A 226 34.66 -34.98 -37.32
C GLY A 226 34.88 -34.86 -38.83
N LEU A 227 34.23 -33.89 -39.48
CA LEU A 227 34.41 -33.59 -40.91
C LEU A 227 35.83 -33.10 -41.22
N PHE A 228 36.38 -32.20 -40.40
CA PHE A 228 37.75 -31.71 -40.59
C PHE A 228 38.83 -32.78 -40.36
N LEU A 229 38.64 -33.67 -39.38
CA LEU A 229 39.55 -34.80 -39.15
C LEU A 229 39.55 -35.79 -40.33
N ARG A 230 38.37 -36.09 -40.90
CA ARG A 230 38.25 -36.98 -42.05
C ARG A 230 38.89 -36.40 -43.31
N MET A 231 38.80 -35.08 -43.53
CA MET A 231 39.46 -34.41 -44.65
C MET A 231 40.98 -34.44 -44.57
N LYS A 232 41.57 -34.22 -43.37
CA LYS A 232 43.02 -34.37 -43.16
C LYS A 232 43.51 -35.79 -43.45
N TYR A 233 42.74 -36.81 -43.04
CA TYR A 233 43.10 -38.21 -43.26
C TYR A 233 43.04 -38.61 -44.75
N VAL A 234 42.07 -38.09 -45.50
CA VAL A 234 41.94 -38.34 -46.95
C VAL A 234 43.07 -37.66 -47.75
N GLN A 235 43.50 -36.47 -47.35
CA GLN A 235 44.62 -35.77 -47.99
C GLN A 235 45.96 -36.51 -47.79
N LEU A 236 46.22 -37.03 -46.59
CA LEU A 236 47.43 -37.82 -46.28
C LEU A 236 47.50 -39.16 -47.05
N ARG A 237 46.38 -39.70 -47.52
CA ARG A 237 46.33 -40.95 -48.29
C ARG A 237 46.56 -40.76 -49.80
N LYS A 238 46.47 -39.51 -50.30
CA LYS A 238 46.73 -39.18 -51.71
C LYS A 238 48.20 -38.85 -52.00
N THR A 239 49.03 -38.73 -50.96
CA THR A 239 50.47 -38.39 -51.07
C THR A 239 51.39 -39.57 -50.75
N ARG A 240 50.87 -40.81 -50.77
CA ARG A 240 51.67 -42.05 -50.79
C ARG A 240 51.41 -42.82 -52.06
#